data_AF-A0A1U7HMG6-F1
#
_entry.id   AF-A0A1U7HMG6-F1
#
_cell.length_a   1.000
_cell.length_b   1.000
_cell.length_c   1.000
_cell.angle_alpha   90.00
_cell.angle_beta   90.00
_cell.angle_gamma   90.00
#
_symmetry.space_group_name_H-M   'P 1'
#
loop_
_entity.id
_entity.type
_entity.pdbx_description
1 polymer ?
#
loop_
_entity_poly.entity_id
_entity_poly.type
_entity_poly.pdbx_seq_one_letter_code
_entity_poly.pdbx_strand_id
1 'polypeptide(L)'
;MREDGLTKVQRAVKVLERLPRWLILGLAFPLLVLNGWVFLVVFHYFQSLITIFVTANLLAFVLNYPVNLLTSRGAKRNRAILFVGLLAVLLVLVLGLTLAPAVIGQFNELIARLPTWIESSSQQVQIFDRWAAGRKLPVNLTGLAIQLTERLAEQLQSLTGQVFNVIAITIGGVFNFVFILVMTFYLLLQGDRLWDGIFLWFPQPYGSLLRQLLRQNFHNYFIGQASLAAIMGTSMTIAFVLLQVPFALLFGLGVGFMALFPFGTGVSISAIGLLMALKSVWLGLKVLGVAVVIQQIIENGIAPRLLGGFTGLNPVWILIALLIGAQVAGILGLLLAVPLAGFLKGVASLMRSHLLEEHSLESLK
;
A
#
# COMPACT_ATOMS: atom_id res chain seq x y z
N MET A 1 -55.16 -6.43 9.96
CA MET A 1 -53.95 -7.14 10.45
C MET A 1 -52.64 -6.35 10.34
N ARG A 2 -52.63 -5.05 9.97
CA ARG A 2 -51.39 -4.23 9.87
C ARG A 2 -51.16 -3.24 11.04
N GLU A 3 -52.13 -3.06 11.95
CA GLU A 3 -52.05 -2.07 13.04
C GLU A 3 -51.29 -2.56 14.29
N ASP A 4 -51.14 -3.87 14.46
CA ASP A 4 -50.58 -4.45 15.70
C ASP A 4 -49.04 -4.52 15.73
N GLY A 5 -48.37 -4.24 14.59
CA GLY A 5 -46.91 -4.18 14.49
C GLY A 5 -46.31 -2.83 14.91
N LEU A 6 -47.00 -1.73 14.59
CA LEU A 6 -46.57 -0.35 14.91
C LEU A 6 -46.60 -0.09 16.42
N THR A 7 -47.58 -0.67 17.13
CA THR A 7 -47.74 -0.54 18.58
C THR A 7 -46.69 -1.32 19.38
N LYS A 8 -46.09 -2.38 18.83
CA LYS A 8 -45.01 -3.15 19.48
C LYS A 8 -43.67 -2.43 19.40
N VAL A 9 -43.33 -1.87 18.24
CA VAL A 9 -42.10 -1.08 18.06
C VAL A 9 -42.13 0.18 18.93
N GLN A 10 -43.26 0.90 18.95
CA GLN A 10 -43.43 2.08 19.81
C GLN A 10 -43.36 1.73 21.31
N ARG A 11 -43.85 0.55 21.72
CA ARG A 11 -43.69 0.06 23.10
C ARG A 11 -42.24 -0.26 23.43
N ALA A 12 -41.51 -0.91 22.52
CA ALA A 12 -40.11 -1.24 22.71
C ALA A 12 -39.24 0.03 22.88
N VAL A 13 -39.49 1.06 22.07
CA VAL A 13 -38.80 2.35 22.17
C VAL A 13 -39.09 3.04 23.51
N LYS A 14 -40.35 3.07 23.97
CA LYS A 14 -40.70 3.62 25.30
C LYS A 14 -40.10 2.86 26.48
N VAL A 15 -39.88 1.56 26.34
CA VAL A 15 -39.21 0.74 27.38
C VAL A 15 -37.71 1.04 27.42
N LEU A 16 -37.09 1.23 26.25
CA LEU A 16 -35.69 1.66 26.14
C LEU A 16 -35.44 3.04 26.75
N GLU A 17 -36.38 3.99 26.61
CA GLU A 17 -36.27 5.32 27.23
C GLU A 17 -36.34 5.32 28.76
N ARG A 18 -36.94 4.29 29.37
CA ARG A 18 -37.04 4.13 30.83
C ARG A 18 -35.85 3.40 31.46
N LEU A 19 -34.98 2.80 30.64
CA LEU A 19 -33.79 2.13 31.14
C LEU A 19 -32.73 3.17 31.48
N PRO A 20 -32.06 3.06 32.63
CA PRO A 20 -31.10 4.06 33.00
C PRO A 20 -29.84 3.91 32.12
N ARG A 21 -29.26 5.03 31.69
CA ARG A 21 -28.24 5.10 30.61
C ARG A 21 -27.06 4.13 30.76
N TRP A 22 -26.66 3.82 32.00
CA TRP A 22 -25.61 2.86 32.35
C TRP A 22 -25.96 1.42 31.97
N LEU A 23 -27.23 1.03 32.00
CA LEU A 23 -27.68 -0.30 31.58
C LEU A 23 -27.72 -0.43 30.05
N ILE A 24 -28.14 0.64 29.35
CA ILE A 24 -28.11 0.71 27.88
C ILE A 24 -26.66 0.69 27.37
N LEU A 25 -25.78 1.51 27.96
CA LEU A 25 -24.34 1.48 27.67
C LEU A 25 -23.71 0.13 28.03
N GLY A 26 -24.13 -0.47 29.16
CA GLY A 26 -23.68 -1.77 29.62
C GLY A 26 -24.08 -2.94 28.73
N LEU A 27 -25.20 -2.84 28.00
CA LEU A 27 -25.64 -3.85 27.01
C LEU A 27 -25.15 -3.55 25.60
N ALA A 28 -25.08 -2.26 25.22
CA ALA A 28 -24.60 -1.83 23.91
C ALA A 28 -23.10 -2.11 23.73
N PHE A 29 -22.29 -1.94 24.77
CA PHE A 29 -20.85 -2.18 24.69
C PHE A 29 -20.49 -3.65 24.38
N PRO A 30 -20.99 -4.67 25.10
CA PRO A 30 -20.77 -6.08 24.75
C PRO A 30 -21.31 -6.44 23.37
N LEU A 31 -22.47 -5.90 22.98
CA LEU A 31 -23.05 -6.15 21.65
C LEU A 31 -22.19 -5.54 20.55
N LEU A 32 -21.64 -4.33 20.73
CA LEU A 32 -20.71 -3.72 19.78
C LEU A 32 -19.41 -4.52 19.67
N VAL A 33 -18.84 -4.95 20.80
CA VAL A 33 -17.63 -5.80 20.83
C VAL A 33 -17.90 -7.15 20.15
N LEU A 34 -19.04 -7.79 20.43
CA LEU A 34 -19.43 -9.06 19.81
C LEU A 34 -19.64 -8.90 18.30
N ASN A 35 -20.36 -7.86 17.86
CA ASN A 35 -20.56 -7.60 16.43
C ASN A 35 -19.21 -7.29 15.74
N GLY A 36 -18.33 -6.52 16.39
CA GLY A 36 -16.98 -6.26 15.90
C GLY A 36 -16.15 -7.54 15.79
N TRP A 37 -16.20 -8.42 16.80
CA TRP A 37 -15.52 -9.71 16.80
C TRP A 37 -16.03 -10.62 15.69
N VAL A 38 -17.36 -10.78 15.57
CA VAL A 38 -17.98 -11.59 14.52
C VAL A 38 -17.61 -11.04 13.13
N PHE A 39 -17.60 -9.72 12.96
CA PHE A 39 -17.15 -9.08 11.73
C PHE A 39 -15.70 -9.43 11.41
N LEU A 40 -14.79 -9.40 12.40
CA LEU A 40 -13.39 -9.80 12.21
C LEU A 40 -13.24 -11.28 11.84
N VAL A 41 -14.02 -12.18 12.46
CA VAL A 41 -14.01 -13.61 12.15
C VAL A 41 -14.50 -13.88 10.73
N VAL A 42 -15.60 -13.25 10.33
CA VAL A 42 -16.14 -13.36 8.96
C VAL A 42 -15.16 -12.77 7.95
N PHE A 43 -14.57 -11.61 8.25
CA PHE A 43 -13.56 -10.99 7.41
C PHE A 43 -12.35 -11.90 7.22
N HIS A 44 -11.85 -12.53 8.28
CA HIS A 44 -10.72 -13.45 8.19
C HIS A 44 -11.05 -14.69 7.36
N TYR A 45 -12.25 -15.24 7.51
CA TYR A 45 -12.72 -16.37 6.70
C TYR A 45 -12.78 -16.04 5.20
N PHE A 46 -13.25 -14.84 4.84
CA PHE A 46 -13.35 -14.40 3.45
C PHE A 46 -12.16 -13.58 2.96
N GLN A 47 -11.07 -13.50 3.74
CA GLN A 47 -9.95 -12.60 3.47
C GLN A 47 -9.37 -12.78 2.06
N SER A 48 -9.26 -14.03 1.59
CA SER A 48 -8.75 -14.33 0.24
C SER A 48 -9.66 -13.79 -0.87
N LEU A 49 -10.98 -13.98 -0.75
CA LEU A 49 -11.94 -13.46 -1.73
C LEU A 49 -11.98 -11.92 -1.72
N ILE A 50 -11.95 -11.31 -0.53
CA ILE A 50 -11.90 -9.86 -0.37
C ILE A 50 -10.60 -9.31 -0.99
N THR A 51 -9.47 -9.95 -0.74
CA THR A 51 -8.16 -9.60 -1.32
C THR A 51 -8.21 -9.61 -2.84
N ILE A 52 -8.76 -10.67 -3.45
CA ILE A 52 -8.92 -10.77 -4.91
C ILE A 52 -9.84 -9.65 -5.42
N PHE A 53 -11.01 -9.48 -4.80
CA PHE A 53 -11.98 -8.48 -5.22
C PHE A 53 -11.40 -7.06 -5.17
N VAL A 54 -10.74 -6.71 -4.06
CA VAL A 54 -10.15 -5.39 -3.86
C VAL A 54 -8.99 -5.17 -4.83
N THR A 55 -8.12 -6.17 -5.03
CA THR A 55 -7.02 -6.09 -5.99
C THR A 55 -7.54 -5.92 -7.42
N ALA A 56 -8.57 -6.68 -7.80
CA ALA A 56 -9.20 -6.57 -9.10
C ALA A 56 -9.82 -5.17 -9.31
N ASN A 57 -10.40 -4.60 -8.25
CA ASN A 57 -10.99 -3.28 -8.25
C ASN A 57 -9.94 -2.17 -8.39
N LEU A 58 -8.81 -2.28 -7.68
CA LEU A 58 -7.66 -1.39 -7.85
C LEU A 58 -7.11 -1.43 -9.26
N LEU A 59 -6.92 -2.64 -9.82
CA LEU A 59 -6.41 -2.81 -11.17
C LEU A 59 -7.41 -2.24 -12.20
N ALA A 60 -8.70 -2.46 -12.00
CA ALA A 60 -9.75 -1.86 -12.83
C ALA A 60 -9.71 -0.33 -12.76
N PHE A 61 -9.51 0.26 -11.59
CA PHE A 61 -9.38 1.72 -11.45
C PHE A 61 -8.19 2.28 -12.22
N VAL A 62 -7.02 1.64 -12.13
CA VAL A 62 -5.81 2.05 -12.86
C VAL A 62 -6.02 1.93 -14.36
N LEU A 63 -6.57 0.80 -14.84
CA LEU A 63 -6.85 0.56 -16.26
C LEU A 63 -7.98 1.44 -16.81
N ASN A 64 -8.87 1.96 -15.97
CA ASN A 64 -9.92 2.87 -16.41
C ASN A 64 -9.34 4.19 -16.95
N TYR A 65 -8.17 4.63 -16.49
CA TYR A 65 -7.52 5.85 -16.99
C TYR A 65 -7.19 5.79 -18.50
N PRO A 66 -6.39 4.80 -18.99
CA PRO A 66 -6.14 4.67 -20.43
C PRO A 66 -7.41 4.36 -21.22
N VAL A 67 -8.40 3.64 -20.65
CA VAL A 67 -9.70 3.44 -21.29
C VAL A 67 -10.43 4.76 -21.54
N ASN A 68 -10.47 5.64 -20.54
CA ASN A 68 -11.11 6.96 -20.66
C ASN A 68 -10.36 7.85 -21.65
N LEU A 69 -9.03 7.77 -21.72
CA LEU A 69 -8.22 8.52 -22.69
C LEU A 69 -8.50 8.09 -24.14
N LEU A 70 -8.72 6.79 -24.39
CA LEU A 70 -9.11 6.30 -25.71
C LEU A 70 -10.57 6.65 -26.03
N THR A 71 -11.45 6.58 -25.03
CA THR A 71 -12.87 6.91 -25.19
C THR A 71 -13.07 8.40 -25.48
N SER A 72 -12.32 9.29 -24.82
CA SER A 72 -12.35 10.73 -25.09
C SER A 72 -11.83 11.09 -26.49
N ARG A 73 -11.02 10.22 -27.10
CA ARG A 73 -10.56 10.31 -28.50
C ARG A 73 -11.54 9.67 -29.51
N GLY A 74 -12.73 9.26 -29.08
CA GLY A 74 -13.80 8.77 -29.95
C GLY A 74 -13.92 7.24 -30.06
N ALA A 75 -13.14 6.46 -29.31
CA ALA A 75 -13.29 5.01 -29.30
C ALA A 75 -14.56 4.58 -28.53
N LYS A 76 -15.28 3.56 -29.04
CA LYS A 76 -16.38 2.93 -28.28
C LYS A 76 -15.83 2.29 -27.00
N ARG A 77 -16.45 2.54 -25.84
CA ARG A 77 -16.00 2.07 -24.51
C ARG A 77 -15.62 0.58 -24.50
N ASN A 78 -16.45 -0.29 -25.06
CA ASN A 78 -16.16 -1.75 -25.09
C ASN A 78 -14.88 -2.09 -25.87
N ARG A 79 -14.60 -1.39 -26.99
CA ARG A 79 -13.37 -1.59 -27.77
C ARG A 79 -12.15 -1.05 -27.04
N ALA A 80 -12.29 0.10 -26.37
CA ALA A 80 -11.24 0.67 -25.54
C ALA A 80 -10.88 -0.27 -24.37
N ILE A 81 -11.87 -0.83 -23.68
CA ILE A 81 -11.66 -1.81 -22.60
C ILE A 81 -10.95 -3.06 -23.13
N LEU A 82 -11.40 -3.63 -24.24
CA LEU A 82 -10.78 -4.83 -24.81
C LEU A 82 -9.31 -4.56 -25.20
N PHE A 83 -9.05 -3.45 -25.89
CA PHE A 83 -7.70 -3.08 -26.31
C PHE A 83 -6.78 -2.84 -25.12
N VAL A 84 -7.20 -2.01 -24.15
CA VAL A 84 -6.41 -1.72 -22.95
C VAL A 84 -6.17 -2.97 -22.12
N GLY A 85 -7.20 -3.81 -21.96
CA GLY A 85 -7.09 -5.05 -21.20
C GLY A 85 -6.11 -6.03 -21.85
N LEU A 86 -6.18 -6.22 -23.17
CA LEU A 86 -5.21 -7.05 -23.90
C LEU A 86 -3.79 -6.48 -23.81
N LEU A 87 -3.65 -5.15 -23.95
CA LEU A 87 -2.36 -4.48 -23.82
C LEU A 87 -1.79 -4.64 -22.39
N ALA A 88 -2.63 -4.54 -21.37
CA ALA A 88 -2.22 -4.72 -19.98
C ALA A 88 -1.78 -6.16 -19.70
N VAL A 89 -2.52 -7.16 -20.19
CA VAL A 89 -2.13 -8.58 -20.09
C VAL A 89 -0.81 -8.83 -20.81
N LEU A 90 -0.66 -8.29 -22.02
CA LEU A 90 0.57 -8.40 -22.80
C LEU A 90 1.75 -7.75 -22.05
N LEU A 91 1.55 -6.55 -21.51
CA LEU A 91 2.57 -5.84 -20.74
C LEU A 91 2.99 -6.63 -19.50
N VAL A 92 2.03 -7.15 -18.73
CA VAL A 92 2.31 -7.98 -17.55
C VAL A 92 3.06 -9.27 -17.93
N LEU A 93 2.67 -9.93 -19.03
CA LEU A 93 3.37 -11.12 -19.52
C LEU A 93 4.80 -10.79 -19.96
N VAL A 94 5.00 -9.75 -20.76
CA VAL A 94 6.33 -9.35 -21.23
C VAL A 94 7.21 -8.94 -20.07
N LEU A 95 6.75 -8.05 -19.18
CA LEU A 95 7.50 -7.63 -17.99
C LEU A 95 7.75 -8.80 -17.04
N GLY A 96 6.76 -9.67 -16.82
CA GLY A 96 6.91 -10.85 -15.98
C GLY A 96 7.93 -11.84 -16.53
N LEU A 97 7.86 -12.17 -17.81
CA LEU A 97 8.78 -13.13 -18.45
C LEU A 97 10.20 -12.58 -18.64
N THR A 98 10.40 -11.26 -18.65
CA THR A 98 11.72 -10.63 -18.84
C THR A 98 12.33 -10.15 -17.52
N LEU A 99 11.59 -9.38 -16.73
CA LEU A 99 12.09 -8.78 -15.48
C LEU A 99 12.11 -9.79 -14.34
N ALA A 100 11.10 -10.65 -14.19
CA ALA A 100 11.07 -11.58 -13.06
C ALA A 100 12.28 -12.52 -13.02
N PRO A 101 12.68 -13.22 -14.12
CA PRO A 101 13.88 -14.06 -14.07
C PRO A 101 15.16 -13.24 -13.83
N ALA A 102 15.26 -12.02 -14.37
CA ALA A 102 16.41 -11.15 -14.14
C ALA A 102 16.51 -10.72 -12.67
N VAL A 103 15.39 -10.35 -12.04
CA VAL A 103 15.32 -9.95 -10.63
C VAL A 103 15.60 -11.15 -9.72
N ILE A 104 14.99 -12.31 -10.00
CA ILE A 104 15.24 -13.55 -9.24
C ILE A 104 16.72 -13.96 -9.37
N GLY A 105 17.30 -13.87 -10.56
CA GLY A 105 18.73 -14.12 -10.78
C GLY A 105 19.62 -13.20 -9.96
N GLN A 106 19.35 -11.89 -9.98
CA GLN A 106 20.08 -10.91 -9.17
C GLN A 106 19.91 -11.14 -7.67
N PHE A 107 18.72 -11.56 -7.23
CA PHE A 107 18.47 -11.86 -5.83
C PHE A 107 19.25 -13.11 -5.36
N ASN A 108 19.25 -14.17 -6.16
CA ASN A 108 20.04 -15.38 -5.87
C ASN A 108 21.54 -15.09 -5.84
N GLU A 109 22.03 -14.27 -6.77
CA GLU A 109 23.44 -13.86 -6.80
C GLU A 109 23.79 -12.96 -5.61
N LEU A 110 22.88 -12.08 -5.17
CA LEU A 110 23.05 -11.28 -3.95
C LEU A 110 23.24 -12.19 -2.74
N ILE A 111 22.38 -13.20 -2.57
CA ILE A 111 22.49 -14.17 -1.47
C ILE A 111 23.82 -14.92 -1.54
N ALA A 112 24.22 -15.38 -2.73
CA ALA A 112 25.48 -16.09 -2.92
C ALA A 112 26.72 -15.23 -2.61
N ARG A 113 26.67 -13.92 -2.90
CA ARG A 113 27.78 -12.99 -2.64
C ARG A 113 27.78 -12.40 -1.23
N LEU A 114 26.67 -12.44 -0.52
CA LEU A 114 26.52 -11.82 0.80
C LEU A 114 27.60 -12.23 1.81
N PRO A 115 27.99 -13.52 1.94
CA PRO A 115 29.06 -13.92 2.87
C PRO A 115 30.40 -13.21 2.57
N THR A 116 30.74 -13.06 1.29
CA THR A 116 31.98 -12.38 0.87
C THR A 116 31.94 -10.88 1.18
N TRP A 117 30.76 -10.24 1.11
CA TRP A 117 30.60 -8.84 1.49
C TRP A 117 30.70 -8.65 3.00
N ILE A 118 30.20 -9.60 3.79
CA ILE A 118 30.36 -9.60 5.24
C ILE A 118 31.83 -9.71 5.62
N GLU A 119 32.58 -10.63 4.99
CA GLU A 119 34.03 -10.75 5.21
C GLU A 119 34.79 -9.46 4.82
N SER A 120 34.42 -8.87 3.68
CA SER A 120 34.97 -7.58 3.22
C SER A 120 34.69 -6.45 4.21
N SER A 121 33.50 -6.45 4.83
CA SER A 121 33.13 -5.48 5.87
C SER A 121 34.03 -5.63 7.11
N SER A 122 34.26 -6.86 7.57
CA SER A 122 35.15 -7.14 8.72
C SER A 122 36.57 -6.62 8.49
N GLN A 123 37.12 -6.79 7.28
CA GLN A 123 38.44 -6.26 6.93
C GLN A 123 38.46 -4.73 6.94
N GLN A 124 37.43 -4.08 6.39
CA GLN A 124 37.30 -2.62 6.39
C GLN A 124 37.23 -2.04 7.81
N VAL A 125 36.46 -2.70 8.69
CA VAL A 125 36.32 -2.29 10.10
C VAL A 125 37.64 -2.44 10.85
N GLN A 126 38.39 -3.52 10.62
CA GLN A 126 39.71 -3.68 11.23
C GLN A 126 40.70 -2.60 10.80
N ILE A 127 40.67 -2.19 9.52
CA ILE A 127 41.49 -1.08 9.02
C ILE A 127 41.11 0.23 9.74
N PHE A 128 39.80 0.48 9.89
CA PHE A 128 39.31 1.66 10.58
C PHE A 128 39.68 1.66 12.07
N ASP A 129 39.51 0.54 12.77
CA ASP A 129 39.84 0.41 14.18
C ASP A 129 41.35 0.62 14.42
N ARG A 130 42.23 0.10 13.53
CA ARG A 130 43.68 0.39 13.58
C ARG A 130 43.98 1.88 13.38
N TRP A 131 43.31 2.53 12.43
CA TRP A 131 43.45 3.97 12.22
C TRP A 131 42.96 4.79 13.42
N ALA A 132 41.83 4.41 14.02
CA ALA A 132 41.23 5.07 15.18
C ALA A 132 42.10 4.90 16.43
N ALA A 133 42.65 3.69 16.65
CA ALA A 133 43.60 3.41 17.72
C ALA A 133 44.87 4.26 17.57
N GLY A 134 45.38 4.43 16.33
CA GLY A 134 46.49 5.34 16.03
C GLY A 134 46.21 6.81 16.37
N ARG A 135 44.94 7.21 16.46
CA ARG A 135 44.50 8.56 16.88
C ARG A 135 43.97 8.63 18.31
N LYS A 136 44.14 7.57 19.11
CA LYS A 136 43.65 7.46 20.51
C LYS A 136 42.14 7.71 20.64
N LEU A 137 41.36 7.39 19.59
CA LEU A 137 39.91 7.49 19.65
C LEU A 137 39.33 6.24 20.32
N PRO A 138 38.50 6.36 21.37
CA PRO A 138 37.90 5.22 22.06
C PRO A 138 36.71 4.68 21.25
N VAL A 139 36.98 4.03 20.12
CA VAL A 139 35.95 3.43 19.26
C VAL A 139 36.28 1.97 19.02
N ASN A 140 35.34 1.08 19.33
CA ASN A 140 35.41 -0.34 18.99
C ASN A 140 34.20 -0.67 18.11
N LEU A 141 34.39 -0.59 16.80
CA LEU A 141 33.33 -0.86 15.83
C LEU A 141 33.23 -2.33 15.45
N THR A 142 34.28 -3.12 15.73
CA THR A 142 34.33 -4.54 15.39
C THR A 142 33.16 -5.33 15.97
N GLY A 143 32.83 -5.14 17.26
CA GLY A 143 31.73 -5.87 17.91
C GLY A 143 30.34 -5.52 17.35
N LEU A 144 30.10 -4.24 17.05
CA LEU A 144 28.84 -3.78 16.45
C LEU A 144 28.69 -4.25 15.00
N ALA A 145 29.78 -4.20 14.23
CA ALA A 145 29.78 -4.65 12.84
C ALA A 145 29.43 -6.14 12.73
N ILE A 146 30.06 -6.99 13.55
CA ILE A 146 29.80 -8.44 13.56
C ILE A 146 28.33 -8.73 13.88
N GLN A 147 27.80 -8.16 14.97
CA GLN A 147 26.39 -8.37 15.36
C GLN A 147 25.39 -7.90 14.29
N LEU A 148 25.67 -6.76 13.64
CA LEU A 148 24.82 -6.26 12.56
C LEU A 148 24.89 -7.19 11.34
N THR A 149 26.07 -7.67 10.96
CA THR A 149 26.23 -8.57 9.83
C THR A 149 25.58 -9.93 10.01
N GLU A 150 25.66 -10.51 11.22
CA GLU A 150 25.01 -11.79 11.56
C GLU A 150 23.49 -11.66 11.45
N ARG A 151 22.90 -10.62 12.05
CA ARG A 151 21.44 -10.36 11.96
C ARG A 151 20.97 -10.12 10.53
N LEU A 152 21.76 -9.40 9.73
CA LEU A 152 21.48 -9.17 8.31
C LEU A 152 21.48 -10.49 7.52
N ALA A 153 22.45 -11.36 7.78
CA ALA A 153 22.53 -12.68 7.13
C ALA A 153 21.33 -13.57 7.50
N GLU A 154 20.97 -13.65 8.78
CA GLU A 154 19.81 -14.41 9.26
C GLU A 154 18.50 -13.91 8.62
N GLN A 155 18.29 -12.59 8.59
CA GLN A 155 17.10 -12.01 7.98
C GLN A 155 17.03 -12.31 6.47
N LEU A 156 18.13 -12.14 5.74
CA LEU A 156 18.16 -12.42 4.30
C LEU A 156 17.93 -13.90 3.99
N GLN A 157 18.48 -14.82 4.78
CA GLN A 157 18.19 -16.25 4.66
C GLN A 157 16.72 -16.57 4.92
N SER A 158 16.10 -15.95 5.93
CA SER A 158 14.68 -16.12 6.23
C SER A 158 13.77 -15.63 5.09
N LEU A 159 14.13 -14.50 4.46
CA LEU A 159 13.43 -13.96 3.29
C LEU A 159 13.56 -14.90 2.08
N THR A 160 14.71 -15.55 1.92
CA THR A 160 14.95 -16.52 0.86
C THR A 160 13.93 -17.67 0.94
N GLY A 161 13.79 -18.27 2.13
CA GLY A 161 12.83 -19.35 2.36
C GLY A 161 11.38 -18.92 2.10
N GLN A 162 11.02 -17.68 2.42
CA GLN A 162 9.70 -17.13 2.15
C GLN A 162 9.45 -16.87 0.66
N VAL A 163 10.42 -16.30 -0.07
CA VAL A 163 10.32 -16.06 -1.52
C VAL A 163 10.13 -17.36 -2.29
N PHE A 164 10.90 -18.40 -1.96
CA PHE A 164 10.73 -19.72 -2.59
C PHE A 164 9.38 -20.35 -2.22
N ASN A 165 8.89 -20.17 -1.00
CA ASN A 165 7.57 -20.66 -0.60
C ASN A 165 6.43 -19.96 -1.37
N VAL A 166 6.53 -18.64 -1.60
CA VAL A 166 5.58 -17.88 -2.44
C VAL A 166 5.58 -18.38 -3.88
N ILE A 167 6.75 -18.69 -4.44
CA ILE A 167 6.89 -19.25 -5.80
C ILE A 167 6.30 -20.66 -5.87
N ALA A 168 6.49 -21.49 -4.84
CA ALA A 168 6.02 -22.88 -4.77
C ALA A 168 4.49 -23.05 -4.67
N ILE A 169 3.74 -22.01 -4.26
CA ILE A 169 2.25 -22.03 -4.17
C ILE A 169 1.59 -21.83 -5.56
N THR A 170 2.25 -22.32 -6.62
CA THR A 170 1.94 -21.95 -8.02
C THR A 170 0.54 -22.37 -8.47
N ILE A 171 -0.05 -23.44 -7.92
CA ILE A 171 -1.37 -23.92 -8.37
C ILE A 171 -2.49 -22.98 -7.87
N GLY A 172 -2.50 -22.63 -6.58
CA GLY A 172 -3.48 -21.67 -6.04
C GLY A 172 -3.27 -20.24 -6.54
N GLY A 173 -2.01 -19.86 -6.80
CA GLY A 173 -1.66 -18.55 -7.35
C GLY A 173 -2.21 -18.30 -8.74
N VAL A 174 -2.18 -19.29 -9.64
CA VAL A 174 -2.71 -19.16 -11.01
C VAL A 174 -4.23 -18.95 -11.00
N PHE A 175 -4.98 -19.73 -10.20
CA PHE A 175 -6.43 -19.52 -10.08
C PHE A 175 -6.77 -18.12 -9.57
N ASN A 176 -6.10 -17.67 -8.52
CA ASN A 176 -6.31 -16.32 -7.98
C ASN A 176 -5.95 -15.24 -9.01
N PHE A 177 -4.85 -15.41 -9.74
CA PHE A 177 -4.44 -14.48 -10.80
C PHE A 177 -5.48 -14.39 -11.93
N VAL A 178 -5.95 -15.54 -12.42
CA VAL A 178 -7.00 -15.60 -13.45
C VAL A 178 -8.29 -14.98 -12.92
N PHE A 179 -8.67 -15.25 -11.68
CA PHE A 179 -9.89 -14.70 -11.08
C PHE A 179 -9.79 -13.18 -10.89
N ILE A 180 -8.63 -12.67 -10.43
CA ILE A 180 -8.34 -11.22 -10.39
C ILE A 180 -8.51 -10.62 -11.78
N LEU A 181 -7.91 -11.23 -12.81
CA LEU A 181 -7.96 -10.72 -14.17
C LEU A 181 -9.40 -10.67 -14.71
N VAL A 182 -10.15 -11.76 -14.58
CA VAL A 182 -11.56 -11.84 -15.00
C VAL A 182 -12.39 -10.81 -14.24
N MET A 183 -12.21 -10.69 -12.93
CA MET A 183 -12.94 -9.73 -12.11
C MET A 183 -12.60 -8.28 -12.48
N THR A 184 -11.33 -7.97 -12.79
CA THR A 184 -10.90 -6.65 -13.30
C THR A 184 -11.61 -6.31 -14.60
N PHE A 185 -11.69 -7.24 -15.56
CA PHE A 185 -12.40 -7.02 -16.82
C PHE A 185 -13.90 -6.78 -16.59
N TYR A 186 -14.52 -7.56 -15.69
CA TYR A 186 -15.93 -7.38 -15.34
C TYR A 186 -16.19 -6.00 -14.70
N LEU A 187 -15.32 -5.57 -13.78
CA LEU A 187 -15.38 -4.26 -13.14
C LEU A 187 -15.10 -3.11 -14.12
N LEU A 188 -14.25 -3.29 -15.13
CA LEU A 188 -14.07 -2.28 -16.19
C LEU A 188 -15.32 -2.13 -17.06
N LEU A 189 -15.99 -3.25 -17.38
CA LEU A 189 -17.21 -3.26 -18.19
C LEU A 189 -18.43 -2.72 -17.44
N GLN A 190 -18.61 -3.13 -16.19
CA GLN A 190 -19.86 -2.94 -15.44
C GLN A 190 -19.67 -2.35 -14.03
N GLY A 191 -18.47 -1.89 -13.67
CA GLY A 191 -18.16 -1.42 -12.32
C GLY A 191 -19.05 -0.28 -11.85
N ASP A 192 -19.47 0.62 -12.74
CA ASP A 192 -20.37 1.73 -12.39
C ASP A 192 -21.67 1.21 -11.78
N ARG A 193 -22.29 0.18 -12.39
CA ARG A 193 -23.54 -0.46 -11.92
C ARG A 193 -23.38 -1.15 -10.56
N LEU A 194 -22.23 -1.81 -10.34
CA LEU A 194 -21.95 -2.48 -9.07
C LEU A 194 -21.86 -1.46 -7.94
N TRP A 195 -21.13 -0.37 -8.15
CA TRP A 195 -21.03 0.71 -7.18
C TRP A 195 -22.38 1.42 -6.97
N ASP A 196 -23.16 1.65 -8.03
CA ASP A 196 -24.52 2.20 -7.92
C ASP A 196 -25.40 1.32 -7.02
N GLY A 197 -25.37 -0.01 -7.20
CA GLY A 197 -26.11 -0.96 -6.37
C GLY A 197 -25.75 -0.89 -4.88
N ILE A 198 -24.46 -0.76 -4.56
CA ILE A 198 -23.99 -0.67 -3.16
C ILE A 198 -24.43 0.66 -2.53
N PHE A 199 -24.24 1.78 -3.24
CA PHE A 199 -24.53 3.10 -2.68
C PHE A 199 -26.03 3.44 -2.66
N LEU A 200 -26.87 2.70 -3.38
CA LEU A 200 -28.34 2.79 -3.31
C LEU A 200 -28.91 2.34 -1.96
N TRP A 201 -28.16 1.57 -1.16
CA TRP A 201 -28.60 1.15 0.17
C TRP A 201 -28.50 2.26 1.21
N PHE A 202 -27.84 3.37 0.87
CA PHE A 202 -27.75 4.55 1.72
C PHE A 202 -28.83 5.57 1.37
N PRO A 203 -29.42 6.27 2.37
CA PRO A 203 -30.36 7.34 2.12
C PRO A 203 -29.72 8.46 1.29
N GLN A 204 -30.45 9.01 0.33
CA GLN A 204 -30.02 10.18 -0.44
C GLN A 204 -30.14 11.46 0.41
N PRO A 205 -29.24 12.45 0.28
CA PRO A 205 -28.17 12.57 -0.73
C PRO A 205 -26.85 11.84 -0.38
N TYR A 206 -26.72 11.27 0.82
CA TYR A 206 -25.46 10.73 1.35
C TYR A 206 -24.84 9.64 0.47
N GLY A 207 -25.65 8.72 -0.08
CA GLY A 207 -25.15 7.64 -0.94
C GLY A 207 -24.37 8.15 -2.15
N SER A 208 -24.90 9.17 -2.84
CA SER A 208 -24.22 9.78 -4.00
C SER A 208 -22.90 10.48 -3.64
N LEU A 209 -22.91 11.15 -2.49
CA LEU A 209 -21.78 11.94 -2.01
C LEU A 209 -20.64 11.05 -1.49
N LEU A 210 -20.96 9.97 -0.78
CA LEU A 210 -20.02 8.92 -0.38
C LEU A 210 -19.37 8.25 -1.59
N ARG A 211 -20.15 7.93 -2.62
CA ARG A 211 -19.62 7.35 -3.87
C ARG A 211 -18.62 8.29 -4.53
N GLN A 212 -18.96 9.57 -4.64
CA GLN A 212 -18.09 10.56 -5.25
C GLN A 212 -16.78 10.70 -4.48
N LEU A 213 -16.84 10.80 -3.15
CA LEU A 213 -15.64 10.85 -2.30
C LEU A 213 -14.77 9.62 -2.45
N LEU A 214 -15.37 8.42 -2.42
CA LEU A 214 -14.62 7.18 -2.56
C LEU A 214 -13.93 7.11 -3.92
N ARG A 215 -14.67 7.43 -4.99
CA ARG A 215 -14.12 7.43 -6.35
C ARG A 215 -12.98 8.44 -6.50
N GLN A 216 -13.13 9.67 -6.01
CA GLN A 216 -12.09 10.70 -6.11
C GLN A 216 -10.85 10.34 -5.29
N ASN A 217 -11.02 9.90 -4.04
CA ASN A 217 -9.92 9.55 -3.13
C ASN A 217 -9.17 8.27 -3.53
N PHE A 218 -9.82 7.35 -4.23
CA PHE A 218 -9.14 6.14 -4.70
C PHE A 218 -8.52 6.38 -6.08
N HIS A 219 -9.26 6.99 -7.00
CA HIS A 219 -8.83 7.12 -8.39
C HIS A 219 -7.54 7.89 -8.55
N ASN A 220 -7.45 9.14 -8.07
CA ASN A 220 -6.21 9.91 -8.30
C ASN A 220 -5.08 9.49 -7.34
N TYR A 221 -5.39 8.87 -6.19
CA TYR A 221 -4.36 8.29 -5.31
C TYR A 221 -3.62 7.15 -6.02
N PHE A 222 -4.31 6.13 -6.51
CA PHE A 222 -3.64 4.97 -7.11
C PHE A 222 -2.91 5.30 -8.40
N ILE A 223 -3.47 6.18 -9.23
CA ILE A 223 -2.79 6.61 -10.46
C ILE A 223 -1.55 7.43 -10.12
N GLY A 224 -1.67 8.38 -9.18
CA GLY A 224 -0.53 9.17 -8.73
C GLY A 224 0.55 8.31 -8.09
N GLN A 225 0.17 7.37 -7.22
CA GLN A 225 1.10 6.48 -6.52
C GLN A 225 1.78 5.49 -7.47
N ALA A 226 1.04 4.89 -8.40
CA ALA A 226 1.62 3.99 -9.41
C ALA A 226 2.59 4.73 -10.34
N SER A 227 2.24 5.96 -10.74
CA SER A 227 3.11 6.82 -11.55
C SER A 227 4.37 7.20 -10.79
N LEU A 228 4.23 7.58 -9.51
CA LEU A 228 5.35 7.93 -8.63
C LEU A 228 6.28 6.73 -8.44
N ALA A 229 5.75 5.54 -8.17
CA ALA A 229 6.50 4.31 -8.04
C ALA A 229 7.27 3.94 -9.31
N ALA A 230 6.63 4.07 -10.48
CA ALA A 230 7.29 3.82 -11.76
C ALA A 230 8.43 4.81 -12.03
N ILE A 231 8.22 6.10 -11.77
CA ILE A 231 9.25 7.15 -11.93
C ILE A 231 10.41 6.91 -10.95
N MET A 232 10.11 6.63 -9.68
CA MET A 232 11.10 6.33 -8.66
C MET A 232 11.93 5.10 -9.02
N GLY A 233 11.28 3.98 -9.33
CA GLY A 233 11.96 2.73 -9.65
C GLY A 233 12.85 2.86 -10.89
N THR A 234 12.32 3.46 -11.95
CA THR A 234 13.09 3.67 -13.20
C THR A 234 14.29 4.59 -12.97
N SER A 235 14.09 5.71 -12.26
CA SER A 235 15.17 6.66 -11.96
C SER A 235 16.27 6.03 -11.11
N MET A 236 15.88 5.23 -10.11
CA MET A 236 16.81 4.51 -9.25
C MET A 236 17.56 3.42 -10.01
N THR A 237 16.88 2.63 -10.84
CA THR A 237 17.54 1.63 -11.69
C THR A 237 18.57 2.28 -12.61
N ILE A 238 18.21 3.37 -13.30
CA ILE A 238 19.14 4.10 -14.17
C ILE A 238 20.35 4.60 -13.37
N ALA A 239 20.12 5.23 -12.22
CA ALA A 239 21.19 5.75 -11.38
C ALA A 239 22.14 4.64 -10.91
N PHE A 240 21.60 3.51 -10.46
CA PHE A 240 22.39 2.36 -10.03
C PHE A 240 23.16 1.70 -11.17
N VAL A 241 22.61 1.63 -12.37
CA VAL A 241 23.33 1.18 -13.57
C VAL A 241 24.49 2.12 -13.89
N LEU A 242 24.26 3.43 -13.89
CA LEU A 242 25.31 4.44 -14.16
C LEU A 242 26.43 4.41 -13.10
N LEU A 243 26.08 4.17 -11.85
CA LEU A 243 27.03 4.00 -10.75
C LEU A 243 27.70 2.62 -10.72
N GLN A 244 27.36 1.72 -11.66
CA GLN A 244 27.85 0.34 -11.71
C GLN A 244 27.60 -0.44 -10.41
N VAL A 245 26.47 -0.18 -9.77
CA VAL A 245 26.03 -0.87 -8.56
C VAL A 245 25.61 -2.29 -8.97
N PRO A 246 26.12 -3.34 -8.29
CA PRO A 246 25.65 -4.69 -8.56
C PRO A 246 24.16 -4.79 -8.24
N PHE A 247 23.43 -5.58 -9.02
CA PHE A 247 21.99 -5.78 -8.80
C PHE A 247 21.13 -4.51 -8.95
N ALA A 248 21.56 -3.58 -9.81
CA ALA A 248 20.88 -2.31 -10.04
C ALA A 248 19.38 -2.43 -10.39
N LEU A 249 19.00 -3.47 -11.14
CA LEU A 249 17.60 -3.72 -11.49
C LEU A 249 16.79 -4.14 -10.27
N LEU A 250 17.28 -5.12 -9.50
CA LEU A 250 16.67 -5.58 -8.26
C LEU A 250 16.48 -4.42 -7.28
N PHE A 251 17.53 -3.62 -7.06
CA PHE A 251 17.49 -2.51 -6.12
C PHE A 251 16.59 -1.37 -6.60
N GLY A 252 16.68 -0.96 -7.86
CA GLY A 252 15.84 0.11 -8.39
C GLY A 252 14.36 -0.26 -8.42
N LEU A 253 14.02 -1.48 -8.87
CA LEU A 253 12.64 -1.98 -8.80
C LEU A 253 12.16 -2.14 -7.36
N GLY A 254 13.04 -2.57 -6.43
CA GLY A 254 12.75 -2.66 -5.00
C GLY A 254 12.39 -1.31 -4.39
N VAL A 255 13.16 -0.25 -4.69
CA VAL A 255 12.85 1.13 -4.25
C VAL A 255 11.55 1.62 -4.89
N GLY A 256 11.34 1.35 -6.18
CA GLY A 256 10.10 1.68 -6.88
C GLY A 256 8.86 1.01 -6.27
N PHE A 257 8.95 -0.29 -5.95
CA PHE A 257 7.89 -1.02 -5.26
C PHE A 257 7.63 -0.45 -3.86
N MET A 258 8.69 -0.18 -3.11
CA MET A 258 8.58 0.41 -1.77
C MET A 258 8.02 1.83 -1.79
N ALA A 259 8.14 2.55 -2.91
CA ALA A 259 7.48 3.85 -3.10
C ALA A 259 5.95 3.77 -3.14
N LEU A 260 5.35 2.59 -3.24
CA LEU A 260 3.90 2.42 -3.07
C LEU A 260 3.46 2.64 -1.61
N PHE A 261 4.38 2.54 -0.66
CA PHE A 261 4.11 2.68 0.76
C PHE A 261 4.76 3.96 1.30
N PRO A 262 4.06 4.74 2.15
CA PRO A 262 4.69 5.86 2.84
C PRO A 262 5.93 5.38 3.61
N PHE A 263 7.01 6.18 3.56
CA PHE A 263 8.32 5.89 4.15
C PHE A 263 9.10 4.70 3.56
N GLY A 264 8.51 3.92 2.64
CA GLY A 264 9.16 2.73 2.08
C GLY A 264 10.42 3.06 1.26
N THR A 265 10.44 4.19 0.55
CA THR A 265 11.60 4.68 -0.20
C THR A 265 12.80 4.93 0.71
N GLY A 266 12.60 5.63 1.83
CA GLY A 266 13.65 5.88 2.81
C GLY A 266 14.23 4.58 3.38
N VAL A 267 13.36 3.66 3.81
CA VAL A 267 13.77 2.36 4.36
C VAL A 267 14.56 1.54 3.34
N SER A 268 14.06 1.44 2.11
CA SER A 268 14.74 0.67 1.05
C SER A 268 16.08 1.28 0.64
N ILE A 269 16.16 2.60 0.48
CA ILE A 269 17.41 3.30 0.17
C ILE A 269 18.44 3.10 1.29
N SER A 270 18.03 3.23 2.56
CA SER A 270 18.90 2.97 3.71
C SER A 270 19.41 1.52 3.73
N ALA A 271 18.52 0.55 3.51
CA ALA A 271 18.89 -0.86 3.47
C ALA A 271 19.87 -1.17 2.33
N ILE A 272 19.60 -0.68 1.12
CA ILE A 272 20.48 -0.88 -0.04
C ILE A 272 21.84 -0.20 0.18
N GLY A 273 21.84 1.02 0.72
CA GLY A 273 23.06 1.73 1.09
C GLY A 273 23.93 0.97 2.09
N LEU A 274 23.30 0.42 3.13
CA LEU A 274 23.98 -0.43 4.11
C LEU A 274 24.53 -1.71 3.48
N LEU A 275 23.74 -2.39 2.65
CA LEU A 275 24.19 -3.58 1.91
C LEU A 275 25.40 -3.27 1.01
N MET A 276 25.39 -2.14 0.31
CA MET A 276 26.52 -1.71 -0.51
C MET A 276 27.74 -1.30 0.33
N ALA A 277 27.52 -0.77 1.53
CA ALA A 277 28.59 -0.46 2.47
C ALA A 277 29.34 -1.70 2.95
N LEU A 278 28.67 -2.86 3.06
CA LEU A 278 29.32 -4.14 3.37
C LEU A 278 30.40 -4.48 2.33
N LYS A 279 30.06 -4.32 1.04
CA LYS A 279 31.02 -4.50 -0.05
C LYS A 279 32.11 -3.43 -0.02
N SER A 280 31.73 -2.16 0.14
CA SER A 280 32.64 -1.03 0.22
C SER A 280 31.94 0.18 0.83
N VAL A 281 32.46 0.70 1.94
CA VAL A 281 31.87 1.87 2.64
C VAL A 281 31.67 3.06 1.68
N TRP A 282 32.64 3.31 0.80
CA TRP A 282 32.55 4.40 -0.18
C TRP A 282 31.46 4.17 -1.22
N LEU A 283 31.28 2.92 -1.68
CA LEU A 283 30.17 2.58 -2.57
C LEU A 283 28.82 2.78 -1.87
N GLY A 284 28.69 2.32 -0.62
CA GLY A 284 27.49 2.53 0.19
C GLY A 284 27.12 4.01 0.34
N LEU A 285 28.11 4.86 0.65
CA LEU A 285 27.91 6.31 0.75
C LEU A 285 27.52 6.96 -0.59
N LYS A 286 28.15 6.56 -1.71
CA LYS A 286 27.75 7.04 -3.05
C LYS A 286 26.31 6.68 -3.36
N VAL A 287 25.93 5.43 -3.10
CA VAL A 287 24.58 4.91 -3.35
C VAL A 287 23.55 5.66 -2.50
N LEU A 288 23.81 5.83 -1.20
CA LEU A 288 22.95 6.63 -0.32
C LEU A 288 22.82 8.07 -0.79
N GLY A 289 23.94 8.74 -1.08
CA GLY A 289 23.94 10.14 -1.48
C GLY A 289 23.13 10.37 -2.76
N VAL A 290 23.39 9.59 -3.80
CA VAL A 290 22.68 9.72 -5.08
C VAL A 290 21.21 9.34 -4.95
N ALA A 291 20.91 8.24 -4.26
CA ALA A 291 19.53 7.80 -4.08
C ALA A 291 18.71 8.80 -3.28
N VAL A 292 19.25 9.36 -2.19
CA VAL A 292 18.58 10.41 -1.41
C VAL A 292 18.35 11.65 -2.26
N VAL A 293 19.31 12.09 -3.08
CA VAL A 293 19.11 13.25 -3.96
C VAL A 293 17.97 13.00 -4.95
N ILE A 294 17.96 11.83 -5.61
CA ILE A 294 16.88 11.45 -6.54
C ILE A 294 15.54 11.38 -5.81
N GLN A 295 15.51 10.77 -4.63
CA GLN A 295 14.33 10.70 -3.78
C GLN A 295 13.79 12.09 -3.46
N GLN A 296 14.65 13.02 -3.02
CA GLN A 296 14.24 14.37 -2.67
C GLN A 296 13.71 15.16 -3.87
N ILE A 297 14.29 14.97 -5.06
CA ILE A 297 13.80 15.60 -6.30
C ILE A 297 12.39 15.08 -6.64
N ILE A 298 12.20 13.76 -6.56
CA ILE A 298 10.93 13.13 -6.91
C ILE A 298 9.86 13.46 -5.87
N GLU A 299 10.16 13.33 -4.57
CA GLU A 299 9.21 13.54 -3.47
C GLU A 299 8.83 15.01 -3.29
N ASN A 300 9.75 15.96 -3.50
CA ASN A 300 9.44 17.39 -3.34
C ASN A 300 9.02 18.08 -4.65
N GLY A 301 9.40 17.52 -5.82
CA GLY A 301 9.11 18.12 -7.12
C GLY A 301 7.95 17.46 -7.86
N ILE A 302 7.98 16.13 -7.99
CA ILE A 302 7.03 15.36 -8.81
C ILE A 302 5.81 14.94 -8.01
N ALA A 303 6.02 14.42 -6.79
CA ALA A 303 4.93 13.91 -5.96
C ALA A 303 3.82 14.95 -5.68
N PRO A 304 4.10 16.24 -5.40
CA PRO A 304 3.05 17.23 -5.19
C PRO A 304 2.18 17.47 -6.42
N ARG A 305 2.71 17.23 -7.63
CA ARG A 305 1.97 17.39 -8.89
C ARG A 305 1.11 16.16 -9.20
N LEU A 306 1.56 14.98 -8.79
CA LEU A 306 0.85 13.71 -9.00
C LEU A 306 -0.19 13.42 -7.91
N LEU A 307 0.11 13.78 -6.67
CA LEU A 307 -0.70 13.51 -5.47
C LEU A 307 -1.32 14.77 -4.86
N GLY A 308 -1.14 15.93 -5.48
CA GLY A 308 -1.57 17.23 -4.95
C GLY A 308 -3.03 17.23 -4.50
N GLY A 309 -3.27 17.56 -3.22
CA GLY A 309 -4.60 17.65 -2.60
C GLY A 309 -5.07 16.40 -1.86
N PHE A 310 -4.35 15.26 -1.89
CA PHE A 310 -4.87 13.98 -1.40
C PHE A 310 -4.91 13.81 0.12
N THR A 311 -3.93 14.33 0.84
CA THR A 311 -3.78 13.97 2.25
C THR A 311 -3.54 15.19 3.09
N GLY A 312 -4.58 16.02 3.27
CA GLY A 312 -4.67 16.91 4.45
C GLY A 312 -4.75 16.12 5.78
N LEU A 313 -4.34 14.86 5.79
CA LEU A 313 -4.28 13.99 6.96
C LEU A 313 -3.05 14.38 7.78
N ASN A 314 -3.22 14.42 9.09
CA ASN A 314 -2.07 14.53 9.99
C ASN A 314 -1.18 13.30 9.78
N PRO A 315 0.16 13.44 9.69
CA PRO A 315 1.10 12.32 9.57
C PRO A 315 0.87 11.18 10.59
N VAL A 316 0.44 11.52 11.82
CA VAL A 316 0.12 10.53 12.85
C VAL A 316 -1.02 9.61 12.42
N TRP A 317 -2.07 10.16 11.79
CA TRP A 317 -3.19 9.35 11.29
C TRP A 317 -2.79 8.44 10.13
N ILE A 318 -1.84 8.88 9.30
CA ILE A 318 -1.27 8.05 8.23
C ILE A 318 -0.55 6.85 8.83
N LEU A 319 0.30 7.07 9.85
CA LEU A 319 0.99 5.98 10.54
C LEU A 319 0.03 5.00 11.20
N ILE A 320 -0.98 5.48 11.92
CA ILE A 320 -2.01 4.62 12.55
C ILE A 320 -2.73 3.80 11.48
N ALA A 321 -3.15 4.43 10.38
CA ALA A 321 -3.83 3.73 9.29
C ALA A 321 -2.95 2.64 8.66
N LEU A 322 -1.65 2.91 8.47
CA LEU A 322 -0.70 1.93 7.94
C LEU A 322 -0.54 0.72 8.87
N LEU A 323 -0.41 0.95 10.18
CA LEU A 323 -0.28 -0.12 11.16
C LEU A 323 -1.54 -1.00 11.19
N ILE A 324 -2.72 -0.38 11.22
CA ILE A 324 -4.01 -1.10 11.17
C ILE A 324 -4.13 -1.86 9.85
N GLY A 325 -3.83 -1.21 8.72
CA GLY A 325 -3.89 -1.82 7.40
C GLY A 325 -2.97 -3.04 7.28
N ALA A 326 -1.71 -2.90 7.71
CA ALA A 326 -0.75 -4.00 7.72
C ALA A 326 -1.25 -5.20 8.53
N GLN A 327 -1.86 -4.95 9.71
CA GLN A 327 -2.37 -6.01 10.57
C GLN A 327 -3.62 -6.70 10.00
N VAL A 328 -4.52 -5.94 9.36
CA VAL A 328 -5.81 -6.44 8.87
C VAL A 328 -5.68 -7.18 7.54
N ALA A 329 -4.91 -6.63 6.60
CA ALA A 329 -4.86 -7.12 5.22
C ALA A 329 -3.44 -7.16 4.63
N GLY A 330 -2.40 -7.08 5.46
CA GLY A 330 -1.00 -7.18 5.04
C GLY A 330 -0.62 -6.09 4.01
N ILE A 331 0.02 -6.51 2.92
CA ILE A 331 0.47 -5.62 1.85
C ILE A 331 -0.68 -4.85 1.22
N LEU A 332 -1.84 -5.48 1.02
CA LEU A 332 -3.01 -4.79 0.49
C LEU A 332 -3.54 -3.74 1.46
N GLY A 333 -3.56 -4.05 2.75
CA GLY A 333 -3.98 -3.08 3.76
C GLY A 333 -3.05 -1.88 3.85
N LEU A 334 -1.74 -2.07 3.70
CA LEU A 334 -0.77 -0.97 3.60
C LEU A 334 -1.04 -0.06 2.39
N LEU A 335 -1.33 -0.65 1.23
CA LEU A 335 -1.61 0.09 -0.01
C LEU A 335 -2.95 0.86 0.04
N LEU A 336 -3.93 0.33 0.77
CA LEU A 336 -5.26 0.93 0.93
C LEU A 336 -5.37 1.87 2.13
N ALA A 337 -4.46 1.81 3.09
CA ALA A 337 -4.52 2.53 4.35
C ALA A 337 -4.72 4.04 4.17
N VAL A 338 -3.90 4.65 3.31
CA VAL A 338 -3.90 6.10 3.08
C VAL A 338 -5.21 6.59 2.42
N PRO A 339 -5.67 6.01 1.29
CA PRO A 339 -6.91 6.46 0.67
C PRO A 339 -8.15 6.14 1.53
N LEU A 340 -8.14 5.05 2.29
CA LEU A 340 -9.19 4.76 3.27
C LEU A 340 -9.22 5.79 4.40
N ALA A 341 -8.06 6.15 4.96
CA ALA A 341 -7.98 7.18 5.99
C ALA A 341 -8.47 8.54 5.46
N GLY A 342 -8.10 8.89 4.22
CA GLY A 342 -8.58 10.10 3.54
C GLY A 342 -10.10 10.09 3.35
N PHE A 343 -10.64 8.96 2.91
CA PHE A 343 -12.09 8.75 2.80
C PHE A 343 -12.80 8.91 4.14
N LEU A 344 -12.34 8.24 5.19
CA LEU A 344 -12.92 8.32 6.53
C LEU A 344 -12.89 9.75 7.09
N LYS A 345 -11.78 10.48 6.88
CA LYS A 345 -11.70 11.91 7.22
C LYS A 345 -12.74 12.72 6.45
N GLY A 346 -12.90 12.46 5.15
CA GLY A 346 -13.92 13.10 4.32
C GLY A 346 -15.34 12.88 4.87
N VAL A 347 -15.67 11.63 5.19
CA VAL A 347 -16.97 11.28 5.81
C VAL A 347 -17.17 12.01 7.15
N ALA A 348 -16.16 12.01 8.02
CA ALA A 348 -16.22 12.71 9.31
C ALA A 348 -16.44 14.22 9.13
N SER A 349 -15.80 14.83 8.12
CA SER A 349 -15.97 16.26 7.83
C SER A 349 -17.37 16.61 7.36
N LEU A 350 -18.01 15.74 6.56
CA LEU A 350 -19.39 15.90 6.11
C LEU A 350 -20.40 15.75 7.24
N MET A 351 -20.18 14.78 8.12
CA MET A 351 -21.03 14.64 9.31
C MET A 351 -20.92 15.88 10.20
N ARG A 352 -19.71 16.42 10.39
CA ARG A 352 -19.50 17.64 11.17
C ARG A 352 -20.17 18.86 10.55
N SER A 353 -20.08 19.06 9.23
CA SER A 353 -20.71 20.22 8.58
C SER A 353 -22.23 20.20 8.72
N HIS A 354 -22.84 19.01 8.65
CA HIS A 354 -24.29 18.88 8.77
C HIS A 354 -24.80 19.16 10.19
N LEU A 355 -24.05 18.70 11.21
CA LEU A 355 -24.37 18.98 12.62
C LEU A 355 -24.29 20.49 12.95
N LEU A 356 -23.39 21.23 12.29
CA LEU A 356 -23.26 22.67 12.48
C LEU A 356 -24.37 23.46 11.78
N GLU A 357 -24.83 23.01 10.61
CA GLU A 357 -26.00 23.59 9.93
C GLU A 357 -27.27 23.42 10.76
N GLU A 358 -27.53 22.23 11.32
CA GLU A 358 -28.70 21.98 12.18
C GLU A 358 -28.69 22.89 13.43
N HIS A 359 -27.55 23.03 14.11
CA HIS A 359 -27.41 23.92 15.27
C HIS A 359 -27.64 25.40 14.93
N SER A 360 -27.21 25.85 13.75
CA SER A 360 -27.43 27.23 13.30
C SER A 360 -28.90 27.53 13.04
N LEU A 361 -29.65 26.56 12.50
CA LEU A 361 -31.08 26.69 12.21
C LEU A 361 -31.95 26.60 13.47
N GLU A 362 -31.53 25.84 14.49
CA GLU A 362 -32.19 25.83 15.80
C GLU A 362 -31.94 27.11 16.60
N SER A 363 -30.77 27.73 16.49
CA SER A 363 -30.45 29.00 17.18
C SER A 363 -31.19 30.23 16.64
N LEU A 364 -31.79 30.12 15.44
CA LEU A 364 -32.57 31.16 14.79
C LEU A 364 -34.09 31.01 14.99
N LYS A 365 -34.52 29.94 15.68
CA LYS A 365 -35.91 29.73 16.13
C LYS A 365 -36.02 30.02 17.62
#